data_AF-A0A179SA60-F1
#
_entry.id   AF-A0A179SA60-F1
#
_cell.length_a   1.000
_cell.length_b   1.000
_cell.length_c   1.000
_cell.angle_alpha   90.00
_cell.angle_beta   90.00
_cell.angle_gamma   90.00
#
_symmetry.space_group_name_H-M   'P 1'
#
loop_
_entity.id
_entity.type
_entity.pdbx_description
1 polymer ?
#
loop_
_entity_poly.entity_id
_entity_poly.type
_entity_poly.pdbx_seq_one_letter_code
_entity_poly.pdbx_strand_id
1 'polypeptide(L)'
;MAAGVDEKQPRYNPIFERFVPPDRADENVRGLIAYGLYKIAKREWAQGLQERLGRQPTPEEQDAYIATWTDSRLRGLEQQADATLAAFAETVVTEATPAIREDALRGTSGKSIGLSIAANAIYTLILIALALVLAWGGIDLIGLLQKARPSG
;
A
#
# COMPACT_ATOMS: atom_id res chain seq x y z
N MET A 1 -7.13 63.85 -6.16
CA MET A 1 -6.09 63.15 -5.39
C MET A 1 -6.59 61.74 -5.14
N ALA A 2 -6.17 60.77 -5.96
CA ALA A 2 -6.57 59.38 -5.79
C ALA A 2 -5.67 58.74 -4.74
N ALA A 3 -6.26 58.25 -3.65
CA ALA A 3 -5.56 57.45 -2.66
C ALA A 3 -5.12 56.13 -3.33
N GLY A 4 -3.82 55.99 -3.57
CA GLY A 4 -3.23 54.72 -3.97
C GLY A 4 -3.44 53.74 -2.83
N VAL A 5 -4.31 52.77 -3.04
CA VAL A 5 -4.40 51.58 -2.19
C VAL A 5 -3.07 50.88 -2.36
N ASP A 6 -2.20 50.98 -1.36
CA ASP A 6 -1.00 50.17 -1.25
C ASP A 6 -1.46 48.71 -1.06
N GLU A 7 -1.77 48.05 -2.18
CA GLU A 7 -1.95 46.61 -2.27
C GLU A 7 -0.63 45.97 -1.86
N LYS A 8 -0.41 45.84 -0.55
CA LYS A 8 0.65 45.02 0.02
C LYS A 8 0.46 43.63 -0.54
N GLN A 9 1.22 43.31 -1.58
CA GLN A 9 1.21 41.99 -2.19
C GLN A 9 1.34 40.95 -1.07
N PRO A 10 0.56 39.85 -1.11
CA PRO A 10 0.63 38.85 -0.07
C PRO A 10 2.08 38.41 0.07
N ARG A 11 2.62 38.55 1.28
CA ARG A 11 3.99 38.15 1.58
C ARG A 11 4.05 36.63 1.61
N TYR A 12 4.20 36.02 0.44
CA TYR A 12 4.32 34.57 0.29
C TYR A 12 5.56 34.08 1.03
N ASN A 13 5.42 32.93 1.70
CA ASN A 13 6.51 32.35 2.47
C ASN A 13 7.47 31.63 1.51
N PRO A 14 8.72 32.09 1.34
CA PRO A 14 9.65 31.60 0.33
C PRO A 14 10.08 30.14 0.53
N ILE A 15 9.68 29.51 1.63
CA ILE A 15 9.99 28.11 1.94
C ILE A 15 9.18 27.14 1.09
N PHE A 16 7.99 27.53 0.60
CA PHE A 16 7.18 26.64 -0.22
C PHE A 16 7.87 26.29 -1.54
N GLU A 17 8.39 27.32 -2.21
CA GLU A 17 9.09 27.23 -3.49
C GLU A 17 10.42 26.47 -3.38
N ARG A 18 10.95 26.31 -2.16
CA ARG A 18 12.13 25.48 -1.91
C ARG A 18 11.82 23.99 -1.98
N PHE A 19 10.59 23.58 -1.72
CA PHE A 19 10.17 22.18 -1.74
C PHE A 19 9.38 21.81 -2.99
N VAL A 20 8.61 22.77 -3.51
CA VAL A 20 7.63 22.53 -4.57
C VAL A 20 7.96 23.45 -5.75
N PRO A 21 8.58 22.91 -6.82
CA PRO A 21 8.78 23.64 -8.06
C PRO A 21 7.43 24.08 -8.66
N PRO A 22 7.34 25.29 -9.24
CA PRO A 22 6.08 25.86 -9.72
C PRO A 22 5.49 25.11 -10.93
N ASP A 23 6.30 24.32 -11.64
CA ASP A 23 5.92 23.60 -12.85
C ASP A 23 5.19 22.28 -12.58
N ARG A 24 5.28 21.73 -11.37
CA ARG A 24 4.66 20.42 -10.99
C ARG A 24 4.23 20.38 -9.52
N ALA A 25 3.51 21.42 -9.09
CA ALA A 25 3.20 21.59 -7.69
C ALA A 25 2.25 20.52 -7.12
N ASP A 26 1.34 20.03 -7.94
CA ASP A 26 0.34 19.00 -7.64
C ASP A 26 0.92 17.57 -7.68
N GLU A 27 1.94 17.32 -8.52
CA GLU A 27 2.59 16.01 -8.61
C GLU A 27 3.69 15.81 -7.55
N ASN A 28 4.18 16.88 -6.92
CA ASN A 28 5.27 16.81 -5.96
C ASN A 28 4.79 16.52 -4.52
N VAL A 29 4.22 15.33 -4.32
CA VAL A 29 3.71 14.85 -3.02
C VAL A 29 4.79 14.93 -1.93
N ARG A 30 6.04 14.57 -2.26
CA ARG A 30 7.18 14.68 -1.35
C ARG A 30 7.39 16.11 -0.85
N GLY A 31 7.41 17.08 -1.76
CA GLY A 31 7.55 18.50 -1.43
C GLY A 31 6.37 19.03 -0.62
N LEU A 32 5.15 18.58 -0.92
CA LEU A 32 3.95 18.94 -0.15
C LEU A 32 4.01 18.41 1.29
N ILE A 33 4.45 17.16 1.49
CA ILE A 33 4.65 16.59 2.82
C ILE A 33 5.76 17.36 3.57
N ALA A 34 6.90 17.62 2.92
CA ALA A 34 8.00 18.37 3.53
C ALA A 34 7.56 19.79 3.97
N TYR A 35 6.77 20.47 3.13
CA TYR A 35 6.18 21.75 3.48
C TYR A 35 5.17 21.65 4.63
N GLY A 36 4.35 20.58 4.67
CA GLY A 36 3.47 20.28 5.78
C GLY A 36 4.23 20.13 7.11
N LEU A 37 5.33 19.38 7.10
CA LEU A 37 6.21 19.21 8.26
C LEU A 37 6.81 20.55 8.72
N TYR A 38 7.25 21.39 7.79
CA TYR A 38 7.67 22.76 8.11
C TYR A 38 6.55 23.56 8.80
N LYS A 39 5.30 23.47 8.33
CA LYS A 39 4.16 24.19 8.92
C LYS A 39 3.83 23.70 10.32
N ILE A 40 3.98 22.40 10.59
CA ILE A 40 3.86 21.82 11.94
C ILE A 40 4.93 22.43 12.85
N ALA A 41 6.20 22.41 12.45
CA ALA A 41 7.29 22.98 13.22
C ALA A 41 7.11 24.49 13.49
N LYS A 42 6.63 25.26 12.49
CA LYS A 42 6.32 26.69 12.65
C LYS A 42 5.21 26.91 13.68
N ARG A 43 4.18 26.06 13.69
CA ARG A 43 3.08 26.15 14.65
C ARG A 43 3.56 25.84 16.06
N GLU A 44 4.34 24.77 16.24
CA GLU A 44 4.91 24.40 17.54
C GLU A 44 5.80 25.52 18.11
N TRP A 45 6.66 26.08 17.27
CA TRP A 45 7.47 27.24 17.65
C TRP A 45 6.61 28.45 18.06
N ALA A 46 5.57 28.78 17.27
CA ALA A 46 4.69 29.91 17.56
C ALA A 46 3.91 29.71 18.87
N GLN A 47 3.40 28.50 19.11
CA GLN A 47 2.73 28.13 20.35
C GLN A 47 3.67 28.22 21.55
N GLY A 48 4.88 27.67 21.46
CA GLY A 48 5.87 27.76 22.54
C GLY A 48 6.30 29.21 22.83
N LEU A 49 6.35 30.07 21.80
CA LEU A 49 6.62 31.49 22.01
C LEU A 49 5.45 32.19 22.72
N GLN A 50 4.21 31.86 22.33
CA GLN A 50 2.99 32.38 22.94
C GLN A 50 2.87 31.98 24.41
N GLU A 51 3.16 30.73 24.75
CA GLU A 51 3.16 30.24 26.13
C GLU A 51 4.20 30.97 26.99
N ARG A 52 5.38 31.26 26.43
CA ARG A 52 6.47 31.93 27.15
C ARG A 52 6.28 33.43 27.31
N LEU A 53 5.76 34.12 26.29
CA LEU A 53 5.68 35.58 26.24
C LEU A 53 4.25 36.13 26.46
N GLY A 54 3.24 35.25 26.51
CA GLY A 54 1.84 35.63 26.63
C GLY A 54 1.25 36.33 25.40
N ARG A 55 1.96 36.32 24.27
CA ARG A 55 1.56 37.00 23.01
C ARG A 55 1.96 36.21 21.78
N GLN A 56 1.29 36.46 20.65
CA GLN A 56 1.67 35.89 19.36
C GLN A 56 3.05 36.41 18.88
N PRO A 57 3.77 35.67 18.01
CA PRO A 57 5.02 36.11 17.41
C PRO A 57 4.85 37.37 16.55
N THR A 58 5.75 38.35 16.70
CA THR A 58 5.78 39.54 15.84
C THR A 58 6.25 39.19 14.42
N PRO A 59 5.99 40.04 13.42
CA PRO A 59 6.51 39.81 12.06
C PRO A 59 8.03 39.64 12.01
N GLU A 60 8.78 40.41 12.81
CA GLU A 60 10.24 40.33 12.87
C GLU A 60 10.72 38.99 13.45
N GLU A 61 10.03 38.47 14.48
CA GLU A 61 10.32 37.16 15.05
C GLU A 61 10.01 36.03 14.06
N GLN A 62 8.97 36.17 13.25
CA GLN A 62 8.65 35.21 12.19
C GLN A 62 9.72 35.21 11.10
N ASP A 63 10.25 36.38 10.75
CA ASP A 63 11.32 36.51 9.77
C ASP A 63 12.63 35.92 10.27
N ALA A 64 12.96 36.20 11.53
CA ALA A 64 14.07 35.58 12.22
C ALA A 64 13.93 34.04 12.24
N TYR A 65 12.72 33.54 12.51
CA TYR A 65 12.44 32.10 12.47
C TYR A 65 12.65 31.50 11.07
N ILE A 66 12.13 32.14 10.03
CA ILE A 66 12.33 31.72 8.63
C ILE A 66 13.83 31.67 8.30
N ALA A 67 14.60 32.67 8.74
CA ALA A 67 16.05 32.71 8.52
C ALA A 67 16.81 31.56 9.22
N THR A 68 16.22 30.91 10.24
CA THR A 68 16.84 29.73 10.87
C THR A 68 16.74 28.45 10.03
N TRP A 69 15.96 28.46 8.95
CA TRP A 69 15.81 27.30 8.06
C TRP A 69 16.90 27.26 7.00
N THR A 70 18.05 26.70 7.40
CA THR A 70 19.18 26.41 6.52
C THR A 70 18.85 25.28 5.55
N ASP A 71 19.61 25.19 4.44
CA ASP A 71 19.46 24.10 3.47
C ASP A 71 19.57 22.70 4.10
N SER A 72 20.40 22.55 5.14
CA SER A 72 20.51 21.28 5.88
C SER A 72 19.22 20.91 6.62
N ARG A 73 18.54 21.88 7.23
CA ARG A 73 17.24 21.65 7.89
C ARG A 73 16.15 21.35 6.88
N LEU A 74 16.15 22.07 5.75
CA LEU A 74 15.22 21.81 4.65
C LEU A 74 15.39 20.39 4.11
N ARG A 75 16.62 19.97 3.81
CA ARG A 75 16.90 18.57 3.41
C ARG A 75 16.47 17.55 4.46
N GLY A 76 16.60 17.88 5.74
CA GLY A 76 16.11 17.03 6.83
C GLY A 76 14.59 16.81 6.76
N LEU A 77 13.82 17.86 6.48
CA LEU A 77 12.37 17.73 6.28
C LEU A 77 12.03 16.90 5.05
N GLU A 78 12.80 17.04 3.97
CA GLU A 78 12.61 16.23 2.79
C GLU A 78 12.87 14.73 3.06
N GLN A 79 13.94 14.40 3.81
CA GLN A 79 14.22 13.03 4.23
C GLN A 79 13.11 12.46 5.13
N GLN A 80 12.55 13.30 6.01
CA GLN A 80 11.41 12.92 6.85
C GLN A 80 10.13 12.70 6.03
N ALA A 81 9.94 13.49 4.97
CA ALA A 81 8.86 13.29 4.02
C ALA A 81 9.02 11.95 3.27
N ASP A 82 10.24 11.62 2.82
CA ASP A 82 10.55 10.33 2.19
C ASP A 82 10.22 9.16 3.12
N ALA A 83 10.62 9.25 4.40
CA ALA A 83 10.31 8.23 5.40
C ALA A 83 8.80 8.09 5.68
N THR A 84 8.08 9.22 5.73
CA THR A 84 6.62 9.24 5.94
C THR A 84 5.89 8.58 4.78
N LEU A 85 6.31 8.88 3.54
CA LEU A 85 5.74 8.29 2.34
C LEU A 85 6.01 6.78 2.27
N ALA A 86 7.23 6.36 2.61
CA ALA A 86 7.59 4.94 2.69
C ALA A 86 6.74 4.18 3.72
N ALA A 87 6.56 4.76 4.91
CA ALA A 87 5.73 4.15 5.96
C ALA A 87 4.26 4.03 5.54
N PHE A 88 3.72 5.04 4.85
CA PHE A 88 2.37 4.99 4.30
C PHE A 88 2.24 3.90 3.22
N ALA A 89 3.21 3.82 2.30
CA ALA A 89 3.22 2.79 1.26
C ALA A 89 3.25 1.37 1.85
N GLU A 90 4.10 1.14 2.86
CA GLU A 90 4.16 -0.14 3.59
C GLU A 90 2.81 -0.50 4.24
N THR A 91 2.14 0.50 4.83
CA THR A 91 0.82 0.33 5.44
C THR A 91 -0.22 -0.10 4.39
N VAL A 92 -0.27 0.61 3.25
CA VAL A 92 -1.20 0.30 2.16
C VAL A 92 -0.93 -1.11 1.58
N VAL A 93 0.33 -1.49 1.38
CA VAL A 93 0.70 -2.82 0.89
C VAL A 93 0.31 -3.91 1.89
N THR A 94 0.58 -3.70 3.17
CA THR A 94 0.24 -4.64 4.24
C THR A 94 -1.27 -4.84 4.34
N GLU A 95 -2.05 -3.76 4.24
CA GLU A 95 -3.52 -3.81 4.26
C GLU A 95 -4.11 -4.49 3.01
N ALA A 96 -3.47 -4.35 1.84
CA ALA A 96 -3.91 -4.98 0.59
C ALA A 96 -3.54 -6.47 0.48
N THR A 97 -2.52 -6.92 1.23
CA THR A 97 -2.02 -8.31 1.24
C THR A 97 -3.09 -9.40 1.45
N PRO A 98 -4.05 -9.28 2.40
CA PRO A 98 -5.10 -10.29 2.57
C PRO A 98 -6.01 -10.44 1.34
N ALA A 99 -6.37 -9.34 0.67
CA ALA A 99 -7.21 -9.39 -0.53
C ALA A 99 -6.49 -10.08 -1.71
N ILE A 100 -5.19 -9.78 -1.89
CA ILE A 100 -4.35 -10.45 -2.90
C ILE A 100 -4.25 -11.95 -2.62
N ARG A 101 -4.15 -12.35 -1.35
CA ARG A 101 -4.09 -13.76 -0.95
C ARG A 101 -5.42 -14.48 -1.23
N GLU A 102 -6.56 -13.85 -0.95
CA GLU A 102 -7.88 -14.42 -1.21
C GLU A 102 -8.12 -14.62 -2.71
N ASP A 103 -7.78 -13.63 -3.54
CA ASP A 103 -7.90 -13.73 -5.00
C ASP A 103 -6.97 -14.81 -5.59
N ALA A 104 -5.72 -14.90 -5.10
CA ALA A 104 -4.79 -15.94 -5.52
C ALA A 104 -5.26 -17.37 -5.16
N LEU A 105 -5.85 -17.52 -3.97
CA LEU A 105 -6.41 -18.81 -3.52
C LEU A 105 -7.68 -19.19 -4.28
N ARG A 106 -8.59 -18.23 -4.55
CA ARG A 106 -9.82 -18.48 -5.33
C ARG A 106 -9.52 -18.84 -6.79
N GLY A 107 -8.57 -18.16 -7.43
CA GLY A 107 -8.19 -18.42 -8.82
C GLY A 107 -7.63 -19.83 -9.07
N THR A 108 -6.89 -20.38 -8.11
CA THR A 108 -6.25 -21.70 -8.24
C THR A 108 -7.17 -22.83 -7.77
N SER A 109 -7.93 -22.62 -6.70
CA SER A 109 -8.71 -23.69 -6.06
C SER A 109 -9.91 -24.13 -6.91
N GLY A 110 -10.65 -23.20 -7.52
CA GLY A 110 -11.88 -23.54 -8.25
C GLY A 110 -11.65 -24.44 -9.46
N LYS A 111 -10.66 -24.10 -10.30
CA LYS A 111 -10.35 -24.86 -11.52
C LYS A 111 -9.67 -26.21 -11.23
N SER A 112 -8.77 -26.25 -10.24
CA SER A 112 -8.02 -27.47 -9.90
C SER A 112 -8.89 -28.52 -9.20
N ILE A 113 -9.79 -28.09 -8.31
CA ILE A 113 -10.73 -29.00 -7.64
C ILE A 113 -11.72 -29.58 -8.66
N GLY A 114 -12.28 -28.75 -9.56
CA GLY A 114 -13.19 -29.23 -10.60
C GLY A 114 -12.54 -30.23 -11.57
N LEU A 115 -11.30 -29.96 -12.00
CA LEU A 115 -10.55 -30.86 -12.88
C LEU A 115 -10.25 -32.20 -12.18
N SER A 116 -9.91 -32.17 -10.89
CA SER A 116 -9.60 -33.38 -10.11
C SER A 116 -10.83 -34.26 -9.89
N ILE A 117 -11.98 -33.66 -9.60
CA ILE A 117 -13.26 -34.38 -9.47
C ILE A 117 -13.64 -35.05 -10.79
N ALA A 118 -13.54 -34.32 -11.91
CA ALA A 118 -13.86 -34.86 -13.24
C ALA A 118 -12.91 -36.01 -13.62
N ALA A 119 -11.61 -35.87 -13.36
CA ALA A 119 -10.63 -36.92 -13.63
C ALA A 119 -10.92 -38.20 -12.83
N ASN A 120 -11.24 -38.08 -11.54
CA ASN A 120 -11.60 -39.21 -10.69
C ASN A 120 -12.92 -39.87 -11.13
N ALA A 121 -13.91 -39.07 -11.55
CA ALA A 121 -15.16 -39.59 -12.09
C ALA A 121 -14.92 -40.41 -13.37
N ILE A 122 -14.12 -39.88 -14.30
CA ILE A 122 -13.75 -40.56 -15.54
C ILE A 122 -13.00 -41.86 -15.23
N TYR A 123 -12.01 -41.82 -14.35
CA TYR A 123 -11.26 -43.02 -13.95
C TYR A 123 -12.17 -44.09 -13.34
N THR A 124 -13.09 -43.68 -12.46
CA THR A 124 -14.06 -44.60 -11.84
C THR A 124 -15.00 -45.21 -12.89
N LEU A 125 -15.48 -44.42 -13.85
CA LEU A 125 -16.31 -44.91 -14.96
C LEU A 125 -15.56 -45.91 -15.84
N ILE A 126 -14.28 -45.66 -16.13
CA ILE A 126 -13.43 -46.58 -16.89
C ILE A 126 -13.29 -47.91 -16.14
N LEU A 127 -13.04 -47.89 -14.83
CA LEU A 127 -12.94 -49.10 -14.02
C LEU A 127 -14.26 -49.89 -13.99
N ILE A 128 -15.40 -49.20 -13.86
CA ILE A 128 -16.72 -49.83 -13.91
C ILE A 128 -16.96 -50.47 -15.28
N ALA A 129 -16.66 -49.76 -16.38
CA ALA A 129 -16.81 -50.27 -17.73
C ALA A 129 -15.92 -51.51 -17.95
N LEU A 130 -14.67 -51.46 -17.49
CA LEU A 130 -13.75 -52.59 -17.56
C LEU A 130 -14.28 -53.80 -16.77
N ALA A 131 -14.80 -53.58 -15.56
CA ALA A 131 -15.40 -54.64 -14.75
C ALA A 131 -16.61 -55.27 -15.44
N LEU A 132 -17.47 -54.47 -16.09
CA LEU A 132 -18.62 -54.97 -16.85
C LEU A 132 -18.20 -55.79 -18.08
N VAL A 133 -17.17 -55.33 -18.83
CA VAL A 133 -16.63 -56.08 -19.98
C VAL A 133 -16.05 -57.43 -19.54
N LEU A 134 -15.31 -57.45 -18.43
CA LEU A 134 -14.75 -58.69 -17.87
C LEU A 134 -15.85 -59.64 -17.39
N ALA A 135 -16.90 -59.10 -16.74
CA ALA A 135 -18.07 -59.88 -16.33
C ALA A 135 -18.83 -60.49 -17.53
N TRP A 136 -18.99 -59.73 -18.62
CA TRP A 136 -19.59 -60.24 -19.87
C TRP A 136 -18.70 -61.26 -20.58
N GLY A 137 -17.37 -61.14 -20.48
CA GLY A 137 -16.42 -62.12 -20.99
C GLY A 137 -16.36 -63.44 -20.21
N GLY A 138 -17.17 -63.59 -19.15
CA GLY A 138 -17.17 -64.79 -18.30
C GLY A 138 -15.95 -64.93 -17.41
N ILE A 139 -15.13 -63.88 -17.29
CA ILE A 139 -13.97 -63.84 -16.40
C ILE A 139 -14.48 -63.46 -15.01
N ASP A 140 -14.64 -64.46 -14.16
CA ASP A 140 -15.02 -64.22 -12.77
C ASP A 140 -13.85 -63.62 -11.99
N LEU A 141 -13.93 -62.30 -11.77
CA LEU A 141 -12.96 -61.53 -11.01
C LEU A 141 -12.85 -62.00 -9.56
N ILE A 142 -13.95 -62.49 -8.99
CA ILE A 142 -13.98 -63.04 -7.62
C ILE A 142 -13.21 -64.36 -7.58
N GLY A 143 -13.34 -65.20 -8.62
CA GLY A 143 -12.57 -66.44 -8.78
C GLY A 143 -11.06 -66.21 -8.94
N LEU A 144 -10.65 -65.20 -9.71
CA LEU A 144 -9.23 -64.83 -9.86
C LEU A 144 -8.63 -64.29 -8.56
N LEU A 145 -9.38 -63.48 -7.79
CA LEU A 145 -8.94 -62.96 -6.50
C LEU A 145 -8.79 -64.07 -5.45
N GLN A 146 -9.70 -65.06 -5.46
CA GLN A 146 -9.59 -66.26 -4.61
C GLN A 146 -8.38 -67.13 -5.01
N LYS A 147 -8.10 -67.26 -6.31
CA LYS A 147 -6.95 -68.03 -6.82
C LYS A 147 -5.60 -67.36 -6.54
N ALA A 148 -5.56 -66.03 -6.46
CA ALA A 148 -4.37 -65.25 -6.15
C ALA A 148 -4.08 -65.16 -4.63
N ARG A 149 -5.04 -65.52 -3.77
CA ARG A 149 -4.84 -65.61 -2.32
C ARG A 149 -4.25 -67.00 -2.00
N PRO A 150 -2.96 -67.13 -1.64
CA PRO A 150 -2.43 -68.42 -1.23
C PRO A 150 -3.19 -68.91 0.01
N SER A 151 -3.60 -70.17 0.00
CA SER A 151 -4.21 -70.86 1.14
C SER A 151 -3.18 -70.92 2.28
N GLY A 152 -3.35 -70.05 3.28
CA GLY A 152 -2.73 -70.22 4.59
C GLY A 152 -3.52 -71.24 5.40
#